data_AF-A0A4Y7SS35-F1
#
_entry.id   AF-A0A4Y7SS35-F1
#
_cell.length_a   1.000
_cell.length_b   1.000
_cell.length_c   1.000
_cell.angle_alpha   90.00
_cell.angle_beta   90.00
_cell.angle_gamma   90.00
#
_symmetry.space_group_name_H-M   'P 1'
#
loop_
_entity.id
_entity.type
_entity.pdbx_description
1 polymer ?
#
loop_
_entity_poly.entity_id
_entity_poly.type
_entity_poly.pdbx_seq_one_letter_code
_entity_poly.pdbx_strand_id
1 'polypeptide(L)'
;MSRTLEPSKTFIMHLQLLLILVTAAYKANALLRFACSQLVVERFDPLVTPGMVSPHLHQIVGGDAFDIGMHADNDLPTMSTCTTCTYSEDFSNYWTAVLYFKHQNGTFQRVPQRPGELLGAANGGMTLYYMQPTNGGKVTSFKKGFRMIIGDPMLRTFNSSSGDANNLNFRCLSAGGGNGGTSGAPGTDTRNLPANACAGGIRSEIVFPS
;
A
#
# COMPACT_ATOMS: atom_id res chain seq x y z
N MET A 1 -17.87 66.46 11.27
CA MET A 1 -18.45 65.93 10.03
C MET A 1 -17.66 64.66 9.66
N SER A 2 -18.09 63.50 10.17
CA SER A 2 -17.38 62.23 9.93
C SER A 2 -17.91 61.63 8.64
N ARG A 3 -17.08 61.54 7.60
CA ARG A 3 -17.42 60.87 6.35
C ARG A 3 -17.03 59.40 6.47
N THR A 4 -18.04 58.53 6.53
CA THR A 4 -17.87 57.08 6.38
C THR A 4 -17.48 56.80 4.93
N LEU A 5 -16.28 56.25 4.72
CA LEU A 5 -15.81 55.78 3.41
C LEU A 5 -16.46 54.42 3.11
N GLU A 6 -17.34 54.38 2.11
CA GLU A 6 -17.88 53.12 1.59
C GLU A 6 -16.86 52.44 0.66
N PRO A 7 -16.60 51.13 0.81
CA PRO A 7 -15.67 50.42 -0.04
C PRO A 7 -16.17 50.31 -1.48
N SER A 8 -15.25 50.48 -2.44
CA SER A 8 -15.52 50.33 -3.88
C SER A 8 -16.03 48.94 -4.21
N LYS A 9 -16.99 48.84 -5.15
CA LYS A 9 -17.53 47.56 -5.67
C LYS A 9 -16.42 46.62 -6.17
N THR A 10 -15.35 47.17 -6.73
CA THR A 10 -14.18 46.41 -7.18
C THR A 10 -13.44 45.77 -6.00
N PHE A 11 -13.33 46.49 -4.88
CA PHE A 11 -12.70 46.00 -3.65
C PHE A 11 -13.52 44.86 -3.01
N ILE A 12 -14.86 45.01 -3.00
CA ILE A 12 -15.78 43.97 -2.50
C ILE A 12 -15.69 42.70 -3.35
N MET A 13 -15.61 42.84 -4.69
CA MET A 13 -15.52 41.70 -5.61
C MET A 13 -14.20 40.92 -5.47
N HIS A 14 -13.06 41.61 -5.26
CA HIS A 14 -11.77 40.96 -5.02
C HIS A 14 -11.74 40.26 -3.67
N LEU A 15 -12.34 40.85 -2.62
CA LEU A 15 -12.45 40.25 -1.30
C LEU A 15 -13.33 38.98 -1.32
N GLN A 16 -14.44 39.00 -2.07
CA GLN A 16 -15.29 37.82 -2.28
C GLN A 16 -14.57 36.71 -3.04
N LEU A 17 -13.81 37.05 -4.09
CA LEU A 17 -13.03 36.08 -4.86
C LEU A 17 -11.91 35.44 -4.00
N LEU A 18 -11.23 36.23 -3.16
CA LEU A 18 -10.24 35.73 -2.22
C LEU A 18 -10.87 34.79 -1.17
N LEU A 19 -12.06 35.13 -0.66
CA LEU A 19 -12.77 34.30 0.32
C LEU A 19 -13.23 32.96 -0.28
N ILE A 20 -13.60 32.94 -1.57
CA ILE A 20 -13.93 31.70 -2.30
C ILE A 20 -12.68 30.84 -2.53
N LEU A 21 -11.53 31.43 -2.88
CA LEU A 21 -10.25 30.71 -3.03
C LEU A 21 -9.74 30.14 -1.70
N VAL A 22 -9.90 30.88 -0.60
CA VAL A 22 -9.52 30.41 0.74
C VAL A 22 -10.43 29.29 1.24
N THR A 23 -11.72 29.32 0.92
CA THR A 23 -12.66 28.26 1.33
C THR A 23 -12.54 26.98 0.48
N ALA A 24 -12.07 27.08 -0.77
CA ALA A 24 -11.81 25.91 -1.63
C ALA A 24 -10.62 25.03 -1.15
N ALA A 25 -9.78 25.51 -0.23
CA ALA A 25 -8.58 24.81 0.22
C ALA A 25 -8.82 23.71 1.29
N TYR A 26 -10.06 23.53 1.79
CA TYR A 26 -10.26 22.84 3.08
C TYR A 26 -10.53 21.32 3.05
N LYS A 27 -10.41 20.63 1.91
CA LYS A 27 -10.47 19.16 1.87
C LYS A 27 -9.48 18.54 0.89
N ALA A 28 -8.19 18.65 1.19
CA ALA A 28 -7.21 17.76 0.57
C ALA A 28 -7.38 16.35 1.17
N ASN A 29 -7.73 15.37 0.34
CA ASN A 29 -7.57 13.98 0.73
C ASN A 29 -6.10 13.56 0.50
N ALA A 30 -5.31 13.44 1.57
CA ALA A 30 -3.91 13.07 1.46
C ALA A 30 -3.78 11.55 1.23
N LEU A 31 -3.07 11.19 0.16
CA LEU A 31 -2.68 9.83 -0.16
C LEU A 31 -1.16 9.84 -0.38
N LEU A 32 -0.42 9.01 0.37
CA LEU A 32 0.95 8.69 0.02
C LEU A 32 0.93 7.42 -0.83
N ARG A 33 1.53 7.50 -2.02
CA ARG A 33 1.69 6.37 -2.94
C ARG A 33 3.13 6.33 -3.41
N PHE A 34 3.82 5.25 -3.09
CA PHE A 34 5.25 5.13 -3.37
C PHE A 34 5.68 3.68 -3.62
N ALA A 35 6.81 3.52 -4.27
CA ALA A 35 7.37 2.20 -4.54
C ALA A 35 8.47 1.86 -3.53
N CYS A 36 8.57 0.59 -3.19
CA CYS A 36 9.72 0.02 -2.50
C CYS A 36 10.23 -1.17 -3.31
N SER A 37 11.51 -1.14 -3.66
CA SER A 37 12.15 -2.20 -4.45
C SER A 37 12.32 -3.47 -3.63
N GLN A 38 12.44 -4.63 -4.30
CA GLN A 38 12.74 -5.90 -3.66
C GLN A 38 14.09 -5.78 -2.91
N LEU A 39 14.07 -5.94 -1.58
CA LEU A 39 15.28 -6.08 -0.79
C LEU A 39 15.82 -7.51 -0.95
N VAL A 40 14.97 -8.49 -0.64
CA VAL A 40 15.34 -9.90 -0.55
C VAL A 40 14.09 -10.78 -0.65
N VAL A 41 14.27 -12.04 -1.08
CA VAL A 41 13.20 -13.06 -1.03
C VAL A 41 13.69 -14.23 -0.19
N GLU A 42 13.11 -14.39 0.99
CA GLU A 42 13.57 -15.35 2.00
C GLU A 42 12.42 -15.99 2.76
N ARG A 43 12.73 -17.11 3.42
CA ARG A 43 11.78 -17.86 4.26
C ARG A 43 11.71 -17.28 5.67
N PHE A 44 11.55 -15.97 5.77
CA PHE A 44 11.44 -15.25 7.04
C PHE A 44 10.02 -14.76 7.24
N ASP A 45 9.48 -15.03 8.42
CA ASP A 45 8.17 -14.54 8.85
C ASP A 45 8.19 -14.34 10.37
N PRO A 46 8.76 -13.22 10.85
CA PRO A 46 8.92 -12.98 12.27
C PRO A 46 7.60 -12.72 13.01
N LEU A 47 6.47 -12.62 12.31
CA LEU A 47 5.16 -12.52 12.94
C LEU A 47 4.51 -13.89 13.15
N VAL A 48 4.63 -14.81 12.17
CA VAL A 48 3.99 -16.13 12.25
C VAL A 48 4.92 -17.20 12.82
N THR A 49 6.20 -17.17 12.47
CA THR A 49 7.20 -18.16 12.88
C THR A 49 8.50 -17.49 13.37
N PRO A 50 8.45 -16.71 14.47
CA PRO A 50 9.60 -15.98 14.97
C PRO A 50 10.76 -16.92 15.33
N GLY A 51 11.96 -16.60 14.84
CA GLY A 51 13.19 -17.35 15.06
C GLY A 51 13.28 -18.67 14.29
N MET A 52 12.32 -18.99 13.42
CA MET A 52 12.25 -20.24 12.68
C MET A 52 12.10 -20.00 11.19
N VAL A 53 12.61 -20.95 10.39
CA VAL A 53 12.42 -20.94 8.94
C VAL A 53 10.93 -21.04 8.62
N SER A 54 10.39 -20.03 7.95
CA SER A 54 8.96 -19.95 7.61
C SER A 54 8.56 -21.06 6.63
N PRO A 55 7.35 -21.64 6.78
CA PRO A 55 6.79 -22.53 5.77
C PRO A 55 6.52 -21.84 4.42
N HIS A 56 6.39 -20.51 4.40
CA HIS A 56 6.22 -19.71 3.19
C HIS A 56 7.48 -18.95 2.82
N LEU A 57 7.58 -18.59 1.54
CA LEU A 57 8.61 -17.70 1.03
C LEU A 57 8.01 -16.31 0.84
N HIS A 58 8.71 -15.28 1.32
CA HIS A 58 8.24 -13.92 1.30
C HIS A 58 9.14 -13.03 0.47
N GLN A 59 8.54 -12.10 -0.28
CA GLN A 59 9.26 -10.95 -0.81
C GLN A 59 9.28 -9.87 0.25
N ILE A 60 10.46 -9.35 0.58
CA ILE A 60 10.68 -8.34 1.62
C ILE A 60 11.12 -7.03 0.97
N VAL A 61 10.59 -5.90 1.47
CA VAL A 61 10.95 -4.53 1.09
C VAL A 61 10.97 -3.61 2.32
N GLY A 62 11.49 -2.39 2.15
CA GLY A 62 11.50 -1.36 3.17
C GLY A 62 12.84 -1.27 3.89
N GLY A 63 12.81 -1.03 5.20
CA GLY A 63 14.00 -0.93 6.05
C GLY A 63 14.85 -2.21 6.09
N ASP A 64 16.15 -2.06 6.35
CA ASP A 64 17.11 -3.15 6.46
C ASP A 64 17.18 -3.83 7.84
N ALA A 65 16.50 -3.29 8.87
CA ALA A 65 16.33 -3.97 10.16
C ALA A 65 15.28 -5.10 10.09
N PHE A 66 15.52 -6.09 9.22
CA PHE A 66 14.65 -7.24 9.03
C PHE A 66 15.40 -8.54 9.33
N ASP A 67 14.93 -9.27 10.34
CA ASP A 67 15.56 -10.50 10.82
C ASP A 67 14.50 -11.55 11.17
N ILE A 68 14.87 -12.83 11.11
CA ILE A 68 13.97 -13.96 11.38
C ILE A 68 13.38 -13.91 12.81
N GLY A 69 14.07 -13.30 13.77
CA GLY A 69 13.65 -13.20 15.16
C GLY A 69 12.80 -11.96 15.53
N MET A 70 12.98 -10.83 14.84
CA MET A 70 12.48 -9.47 15.16
C MET A 70 11.68 -9.38 16.47
N HIS A 71 12.36 -9.17 17.61
CA HIS A 71 11.71 -9.08 18.91
C HIS A 71 10.77 -7.88 19.02
N ALA A 72 9.64 -8.04 19.72
CA ALA A 72 8.58 -7.02 19.84
C ALA A 72 9.04 -5.71 20.48
N ASP A 73 10.07 -5.77 21.34
CA ASP A 73 10.63 -4.61 22.04
C ASP A 73 11.54 -3.74 21.15
N ASN A 74 11.97 -4.28 20.01
CA ASN A 74 12.83 -3.56 19.07
C ASN A 74 12.05 -2.45 18.37
N ASP A 75 12.69 -1.29 18.26
CA ASP A 75 12.22 -0.20 17.41
C ASP A 75 12.90 -0.29 16.04
N LEU A 76 12.37 -1.17 15.21
CA LEU A 76 12.98 -1.57 13.93
C LEU A 76 13.26 -0.40 12.99
N PRO A 77 12.36 0.62 12.86
CA PRO A 77 12.67 1.82 12.09
C PRO A 77 13.93 2.55 12.57
N THR A 78 14.18 2.61 13.89
CA THR A 78 15.37 3.29 14.43
C THR A 78 16.66 2.49 14.29
N MET A 79 16.54 1.18 14.10
CA MET A 79 17.68 0.28 13.87
C MET A 79 18.09 0.21 12.40
N SER A 80 17.18 0.61 11.50
CA SER A 80 17.44 0.58 10.05
C SER A 80 18.38 1.71 9.64
N THR A 81 19.32 1.41 8.76
CA THR A 81 20.28 2.39 8.20
C THR A 81 19.98 2.73 6.74
N CYS A 82 19.17 1.92 6.06
CA CYS A 82 18.70 2.17 4.71
C CYS A 82 17.27 1.65 4.51
N THR A 83 16.64 2.07 3.40
CA THR A 83 15.32 1.61 2.99
C THR A 83 15.29 1.41 1.48
N THR A 84 14.51 0.43 1.01
CA THR A 84 14.28 0.24 -0.44
C THR A 84 13.14 1.10 -0.99
N CYS A 85 12.47 1.88 -0.14
CA CYS A 85 11.39 2.78 -0.49
C CYS A 85 11.87 4.09 -1.11
N THR A 86 11.05 4.71 -1.96
CA THR A 86 11.39 6.02 -2.56
C THR A 86 11.39 7.16 -1.54
N TYR A 87 10.64 7.03 -0.44
CA TYR A 87 10.72 7.96 0.69
C TYR A 87 11.84 7.50 1.63
N SER A 88 12.87 8.32 1.78
CA SER A 88 14.03 8.05 2.64
C SER A 88 13.69 7.98 4.12
N GLU A 89 12.54 8.53 4.51
CA GLU A 89 12.06 8.58 5.88
C GLU A 89 11.29 7.32 6.30
N ASP A 90 10.93 6.46 5.34
CA ASP A 90 10.18 5.23 5.63
C ASP A 90 11.10 4.03 5.84
N PHE A 91 11.38 3.73 7.12
CA PHE A 91 12.15 2.57 7.56
C PHE A 91 11.28 1.39 8.02
N SER A 92 9.99 1.38 7.69
CA SER A 92 9.12 0.25 8.00
C SER A 92 9.51 -0.98 7.17
N ASN A 93 9.22 -2.18 7.67
CA ASN A 93 9.41 -3.41 6.91
C ASN A 93 8.07 -3.95 6.39
N TYR A 94 8.05 -4.42 5.15
CA TYR A 94 6.87 -5.02 4.54
C TYR A 94 7.25 -6.29 3.83
N TRP A 95 6.40 -7.30 3.93
CA TRP A 95 6.61 -8.53 3.20
C TRP A 95 5.29 -9.19 2.82
N THR A 96 5.31 -9.87 1.68
CA THR A 96 4.16 -10.58 1.12
C THR A 96 4.58 -11.95 0.62
N ALA A 97 3.66 -12.92 0.66
CA ALA A 97 3.92 -14.25 0.11
C ALA A 97 4.21 -14.15 -1.39
N VAL A 98 5.18 -14.92 -1.88
CA VAL A 98 5.46 -14.98 -3.32
C VAL A 98 4.52 -15.94 -4.03
N LEU A 99 4.10 -15.57 -5.24
CA LEU A 99 3.29 -16.43 -6.09
C LEU A 99 4.18 -17.37 -6.91
N TYR A 100 3.80 -18.63 -6.98
CA TYR A 100 4.40 -19.62 -7.88
C TYR A 100 3.37 -20.13 -8.88
N PHE A 101 3.78 -20.23 -10.14
CA PHE A 101 3.06 -20.98 -11.16
C PHE A 101 3.48 -22.45 -11.11
N LYS A 102 2.50 -23.36 -11.02
CA LYS A 102 2.74 -24.81 -11.11
C LYS A 102 2.52 -25.26 -12.55
N HIS A 103 3.59 -25.69 -13.20
CA HIS A 103 3.55 -26.25 -14.55
C HIS A 103 2.85 -27.62 -14.57
N GLN A 104 2.35 -28.03 -15.74
CA GLN A 104 1.68 -29.33 -15.91
C GLN A 104 2.59 -30.52 -15.55
N ASN A 105 3.90 -30.37 -15.72
CA ASN A 105 4.91 -31.37 -15.33
C ASN A 105 5.17 -31.41 -13.81
N GLY A 106 4.45 -30.63 -13.00
CA GLY A 106 4.57 -30.57 -11.55
C GLY A 106 5.66 -29.63 -11.01
N THR A 107 6.49 -29.04 -11.87
CA THR A 107 7.51 -28.06 -11.45
C THR A 107 6.88 -26.71 -11.11
N PHE A 108 7.57 -25.94 -10.26
CA PHE A 108 7.11 -24.62 -9.84
C PHE A 108 8.07 -23.54 -10.35
N GLN A 109 7.51 -22.44 -10.83
CA GLN A 109 8.26 -21.26 -11.25
C GLN A 109 7.74 -20.03 -10.50
N ARG A 110 8.64 -19.26 -9.89
CA ARG A 110 8.26 -18.02 -9.22
C ARG A 110 7.72 -17.02 -10.24
N VAL A 111 6.57 -16.44 -9.96
CA VAL A 111 6.00 -15.35 -10.76
C VAL A 111 6.82 -14.08 -10.50
N PRO A 112 7.41 -13.47 -11.53
CA PRO A 112 8.23 -12.27 -11.35
C PRO A 112 7.35 -11.07 -10.99
N GLN A 113 7.77 -10.33 -9.96
CA GLN A 113 7.15 -9.07 -9.58
C GLN A 113 7.65 -7.95 -10.48
N ARG A 114 6.75 -7.06 -10.89
CA ARG A 114 7.08 -5.88 -11.68
C ARG A 114 6.79 -4.62 -10.85
N PRO A 115 7.57 -3.54 -11.04
CA PRO A 115 7.28 -2.25 -10.44
C PRO A 115 5.86 -1.79 -10.78
N GLY A 116 5.22 -1.12 -9.83
CA GLY A 116 4.00 -0.39 -10.09
C GLY A 116 4.24 0.77 -11.04
N GLU A 117 3.24 1.08 -11.87
CA GLU A 117 3.36 2.15 -12.85
C GLU A 117 3.42 3.53 -12.22
N LEU A 118 4.10 4.46 -12.90
CA LEU A 118 4.22 5.88 -12.53
C LEU A 118 4.94 6.13 -11.20
N LEU A 119 5.76 5.18 -10.73
CA LEU A 119 6.48 5.27 -9.45
C LEU A 119 8.00 5.19 -9.58
N GLY A 120 8.51 5.54 -10.76
CA GLY A 120 9.95 5.58 -11.04
C GLY A 120 10.57 4.22 -11.33
N ALA A 121 11.88 4.11 -11.13
CA ALA A 121 12.70 2.97 -11.52
C ALA A 121 12.88 1.95 -10.38
N ALA A 122 11.79 1.54 -9.73
CA ALA A 122 11.87 0.47 -8.74
C ALA A 122 12.28 -0.86 -9.41
N ASN A 123 12.84 -1.79 -8.62
CA ASN A 123 13.19 -3.14 -9.07
C ASN A 123 12.33 -4.18 -8.37
N GLY A 124 11.34 -4.74 -9.06
CA GLY A 124 10.33 -5.62 -8.47
C GLY A 124 9.60 -4.93 -7.30
N GLY A 125 9.42 -5.63 -6.18
CA GLY A 125 8.98 -5.03 -4.94
C GLY A 125 7.46 -4.84 -4.84
N MET A 126 7.04 -3.76 -4.20
CA MET A 126 5.62 -3.44 -3.97
C MET A 126 5.36 -1.94 -4.01
N THR A 127 4.10 -1.58 -4.27
CA THR A 127 3.59 -0.22 -4.13
C THR A 127 2.84 -0.11 -2.81
N LEU A 128 3.20 0.88 -1.99
CA LEU A 128 2.57 1.15 -0.73
C LEU A 128 1.62 2.34 -0.85
N TYR A 129 0.49 2.23 -0.15
CA TYR A 129 -0.53 3.27 -0.06
C TYR A 129 -0.80 3.56 1.41
N TYR A 130 -0.53 4.79 1.85
CA TYR A 130 -1.07 5.30 3.12
C TYR A 130 -2.26 6.21 2.83
N MET A 131 -3.43 5.72 3.22
CA MET A 131 -4.71 6.36 3.00
C MET A 131 -5.19 6.98 4.30
N GLN A 132 -5.55 8.25 4.27
CA GLN A 132 -6.21 8.86 5.41
C GLN A 132 -7.65 8.35 5.57
N PRO A 133 -8.17 8.26 6.82
CA PRO A 133 -9.56 7.87 7.06
C PRO A 133 -10.54 8.81 6.35
N THR A 134 -11.53 8.24 5.66
CA THR A 134 -12.55 8.99 4.91
C THR A 134 -13.51 9.77 5.82
N ASN A 135 -13.62 9.39 7.09
CA ASN A 135 -14.43 10.07 8.10
C ASN A 135 -13.74 11.31 8.71
N GLY A 136 -12.54 11.68 8.25
CA GLY A 136 -11.79 12.81 8.80
C GLY A 136 -11.22 12.53 10.19
N GLY A 137 -11.07 11.26 10.57
CA GLY A 137 -10.43 10.85 11.81
C GLY A 137 -8.99 11.38 11.93
N LYS A 138 -8.54 11.58 13.17
CA LYS A 138 -7.18 12.03 13.46
C LYS A 138 -6.18 10.93 13.05
N VAL A 139 -5.28 11.25 12.12
CA VAL A 139 -4.15 10.39 11.76
C VAL A 139 -3.04 10.57 12.78
N THR A 140 -2.51 9.46 13.30
CA THR A 140 -1.35 9.43 14.18
C THR A 140 -0.34 8.41 13.66
N SER A 141 0.94 8.58 14.00
CA SER A 141 1.95 7.56 13.72
C SER A 141 1.60 6.24 14.43
N PHE A 142 2.07 5.12 13.86
CA PHE A 142 2.00 3.84 14.55
C PHE A 142 2.77 3.90 15.88
N LYS A 143 2.30 3.15 16.87
CA LYS A 143 3.01 3.01 18.16
C LYS A 143 4.29 2.22 17.94
N LYS A 144 5.30 2.43 18.80
CA LYS A 144 6.49 1.57 18.84
C LYS A 144 6.09 0.10 19.00
N GLY A 145 6.73 -0.77 18.23
CA GLY A 145 6.45 -2.22 18.22
C GLY A 145 5.17 -2.60 17.47
N PHE A 146 4.48 -1.66 16.82
CA PHE A 146 3.28 -1.96 16.03
C PHE A 146 3.59 -2.95 14.93
N ARG A 147 2.76 -3.99 14.86
CA ARG A 147 2.85 -5.10 13.93
C ARG A 147 1.44 -5.44 13.48
N MET A 148 1.30 -5.74 12.21
CA MET A 148 0.03 -6.16 11.64
C MET A 148 0.27 -7.23 10.59
N ILE A 149 -0.66 -8.17 10.56
CA ILE A 149 -0.75 -9.21 9.53
C ILE A 149 -2.21 -9.25 9.09
N ILE A 150 -2.43 -9.62 7.83
CA ILE A 150 -3.76 -9.86 7.31
C ILE A 150 -3.74 -11.09 6.41
N GLY A 151 -4.81 -11.86 6.47
CA GLY A 151 -4.99 -13.06 5.67
C GLY A 151 -4.76 -14.33 6.49
N ASP A 152 -5.26 -15.43 5.94
CA ASP A 152 -5.11 -16.76 6.50
C ASP A 152 -4.29 -17.62 5.54
N PRO A 153 -3.07 -18.08 5.92
CA PRO A 153 -2.22 -18.91 5.07
C PRO A 153 -2.84 -20.28 4.74
N MET A 154 -3.84 -20.73 5.49
CA MET A 154 -4.53 -22.00 5.29
C MET A 154 -5.81 -21.87 4.45
N LEU A 155 -6.27 -20.64 4.19
CA LEU A 155 -7.44 -20.41 3.35
C LEU A 155 -7.14 -20.84 1.90
N ARG A 156 -8.03 -21.66 1.32
CA ARG A 156 -7.90 -22.17 -0.06
C ARG A 156 -9.00 -21.67 -0.99
N THR A 157 -10.06 -21.13 -0.43
CA THR A 157 -11.22 -20.58 -1.16
C THR A 157 -11.68 -19.33 -0.45
N PHE A 158 -12.11 -18.31 -1.20
CA PHE A 158 -12.63 -17.07 -0.64
C PHE A 158 -13.77 -17.34 0.37
N ASN A 159 -13.68 -16.71 1.54
CA ASN A 159 -14.68 -16.77 2.59
C ASN A 159 -15.24 -15.36 2.83
N SER A 160 -16.45 -15.09 2.34
CA SER A 160 -17.09 -13.77 2.49
C SER A 160 -17.40 -13.38 3.94
N SER A 161 -17.45 -14.34 4.86
CA SER A 161 -17.62 -14.07 6.29
C SER A 161 -16.30 -13.71 7.00
N SER A 162 -15.15 -13.86 6.35
CA SER A 162 -13.84 -13.48 6.90
C SER A 162 -13.51 -12.02 6.56
N GLY A 163 -13.32 -11.19 7.58
CA GLY A 163 -12.88 -9.79 7.41
C GLY A 163 -11.55 -9.70 6.66
N ASP A 164 -10.60 -10.58 7.00
CA ASP A 164 -9.31 -10.68 6.33
C ASP A 164 -9.45 -11.03 4.86
N ALA A 165 -10.26 -12.04 4.52
CA ALA A 165 -10.47 -12.45 3.14
C ALA A 165 -11.15 -11.33 2.31
N ASN A 166 -12.03 -10.54 2.93
CA ASN A 166 -12.68 -9.40 2.30
C ASN A 166 -11.73 -8.23 1.98
N ASN A 167 -10.55 -8.21 2.59
CA ASN A 167 -9.52 -7.20 2.39
C ASN A 167 -8.41 -7.63 1.41
N LEU A 168 -8.53 -8.82 0.83
CA LEU A 168 -7.61 -9.35 -0.18
C LEU A 168 -8.32 -9.40 -1.54
N ASN A 169 -7.68 -8.85 -2.55
CA ASN A 169 -8.21 -8.76 -3.91
C ASN A 169 -7.12 -8.96 -4.97
N PHE A 170 -7.56 -9.32 -6.18
CA PHE A 170 -6.74 -9.28 -7.38
C PHE A 170 -7.37 -8.37 -8.42
N ARG A 171 -6.54 -7.74 -9.24
CA ARG A 171 -6.94 -6.93 -10.39
C ARG A 171 -6.21 -7.44 -11.63
N CYS A 172 -6.96 -7.64 -12.71
CA CYS A 172 -6.40 -7.90 -14.02
C CYS A 172 -6.14 -6.57 -14.74
N LEU A 173 -4.86 -6.26 -15.00
CA LEU A 173 -4.48 -4.98 -15.60
C LEU A 173 -4.56 -5.03 -17.13
N SER A 174 -5.04 -3.93 -17.74
CA SER A 174 -4.96 -3.74 -19.19
C SER A 174 -3.52 -3.47 -19.63
N ALA A 175 -3.25 -3.50 -20.94
CA ALA A 175 -1.94 -3.10 -21.47
C ALA A 175 -1.58 -1.68 -20.99
N GLY A 176 -0.31 -1.46 -20.61
CA GLY A 176 0.13 -0.21 -19.97
C GLY A 176 -0.51 0.03 -18.60
N GLY A 177 -0.85 -1.07 -17.89
CA GLY A 177 -1.28 -1.14 -16.47
C GLY A 177 -2.47 -0.28 -16.07
N GLY A 178 -3.28 0.10 -17.07
CA GLY A 178 -4.60 0.64 -16.85
C GLY A 178 -5.42 -0.23 -15.90
N ASN A 179 -6.00 0.43 -14.90
CA ASN A 179 -6.76 -0.22 -13.84
C ASN A 179 -8.28 -0.20 -14.08
N GLY A 180 -8.76 0.46 -15.15
CA GLY A 180 -10.20 0.57 -15.45
C GLY A 180 -11.03 1.35 -14.42
N GLY A 181 -10.40 1.97 -13.41
CA GLY A 181 -11.03 2.71 -12.31
C GLY A 181 -10.05 2.96 -11.15
N THR A 182 -10.53 3.58 -10.06
CA THR A 182 -9.75 3.70 -8.81
C THR A 182 -9.58 2.33 -8.14
N SER A 183 -8.47 2.13 -7.40
CA SER A 183 -8.32 0.96 -6.53
C SER A 183 -9.50 0.85 -5.55
N GLY A 184 -10.13 -0.33 -5.46
CA GLY A 184 -11.36 -0.54 -4.70
C GLY A 184 -12.66 0.01 -5.34
N ALA A 185 -12.63 0.50 -6.60
CA ALA A 185 -13.86 0.81 -7.34
C ALA A 185 -14.67 -0.48 -7.59
N PRO A 186 -15.96 -0.54 -7.22
CA PRO A 186 -16.79 -1.73 -7.42
C PRO A 186 -16.80 -2.19 -8.88
N GLY A 187 -16.55 -3.49 -9.11
CA GLY A 187 -16.78 -4.16 -10.41
C GLY A 187 -15.54 -4.51 -11.23
N THR A 188 -14.32 -4.20 -10.78
CA THR A 188 -13.07 -4.53 -11.52
C THR A 188 -12.11 -5.44 -10.76
N ASP A 189 -12.28 -5.59 -9.44
CA ASP A 189 -11.52 -6.51 -8.60
C ASP A 189 -12.13 -7.91 -8.57
N THR A 190 -11.29 -8.93 -8.44
CA THR A 190 -11.67 -10.34 -8.30
C THR A 190 -11.14 -10.91 -6.99
N ARG A 191 -11.93 -11.78 -6.34
CA ARG A 191 -11.52 -12.50 -5.12
C ARG A 191 -10.58 -13.67 -5.38
N ASN A 192 -10.55 -14.13 -6.62
CA ASN A 192 -9.66 -15.19 -7.09
C ASN A 192 -8.66 -14.61 -8.09
N LEU A 193 -7.58 -15.33 -8.34
CA LEU A 193 -6.68 -15.01 -9.44
C LEU A 193 -7.47 -14.91 -10.76
N PRO A 194 -7.22 -13.90 -11.61
CA PRO A 194 -7.89 -13.76 -12.89
C PRO A 194 -7.77 -15.03 -13.74
N ALA A 195 -8.90 -15.47 -14.29
CA ALA A 195 -8.96 -16.69 -15.12
C ALA A 195 -8.34 -16.50 -16.51
N ASN A 196 -8.22 -15.26 -16.98
CA ASN A 196 -7.68 -14.91 -18.28
C ASN A 196 -6.34 -14.19 -18.13
N ALA A 197 -5.51 -14.24 -19.17
CA ALA A 197 -4.26 -13.51 -19.21
C ALA A 197 -4.50 -11.98 -19.15
N CYS A 198 -3.76 -11.31 -18.27
CA CYS A 198 -3.82 -9.87 -18.08
C CYS A 198 -2.67 -9.20 -18.83
N ALA A 199 -2.98 -8.38 -19.83
CA ALA A 199 -1.97 -7.76 -20.69
C ALA A 199 -0.99 -6.85 -19.91
N GLY A 200 -1.45 -6.19 -18.84
CA GLY A 200 -0.62 -5.40 -17.92
C GLY A 200 -0.11 -6.18 -16.71
N GLY A 201 -0.41 -7.47 -16.60
CA GLY A 201 -0.14 -8.28 -15.41
C GLY A 201 -1.28 -8.30 -14.39
N ILE A 202 -1.06 -8.99 -13.29
CA ILE A 202 -2.02 -9.14 -12.19
C ILE A 202 -1.48 -8.33 -11.02
N ARG A 203 -2.34 -7.52 -10.41
CA ARG A 203 -2.04 -6.82 -9.17
C ARG A 203 -2.76 -7.51 -8.02
N SER A 204 -2.03 -7.86 -6.97
CA SER A 204 -2.61 -8.23 -5.67
C SER A 204 -2.78 -6.98 -4.81
N GLU A 205 -3.98 -6.75 -4.30
CA GLU A 205 -4.29 -5.65 -3.40
C GLU A 205 -4.55 -6.21 -1.99
N ILE A 206 -3.80 -5.69 -1.03
CA ILE A 206 -3.83 -6.10 0.37
C ILE A 206 -4.16 -4.84 1.17
N VAL A 207 -5.35 -4.82 1.77
CA VAL A 207 -5.82 -3.67 2.54
C VAL A 207 -5.76 -4.01 4.01
N PHE A 208 -4.91 -3.32 4.76
CA PHE A 208 -4.89 -3.48 6.20
C PHE A 208 -6.02 -2.71 6.87
N PRO A 209 -6.61 -3.19 7.98
CA PRO A 209 -7.60 -2.45 8.73
C PRO A 209 -7.00 -1.13 9.28
N SER A 210 -7.77 -0.04 9.18
CA SER A 210 -7.40 1.31 9.64
C SER A 210 -8.43 1.89 10.60
#